data_AF-A0A0M2GD44-F1
#
_entry.id   AF-A0A0M2GD44-F1
#
_cell.length_a   1.000
_cell.length_b   1.000
_cell.length_c   1.000
_cell.angle_alpha   90.00
_cell.angle_beta   90.00
_cell.angle_gamma   90.00
#
_symmetry.space_group_name_H-M   'P 1'
#
loop_
_entity.id
_entity.type
_entity.pdbx_description
1 polymer ?
#
loop_
_entity_poly.entity_id
_entity_poly.type
_entity_poly.pdbx_seq_one_letter_code
_entity_poly.pdbx_strand_id
1 'polypeptide(L)'
;MVRRNGTTLGSNVTVTQNQHWTTNTTWNPVYGRNSTVTDHYQEQRWNLQDTVSGVRFSVQARAYNAGVALRYVLLGAGTATISDELTTFTFPDKTLVYSARYEADYIPLAPGSIPVTGTSGTDNGPLTDLPLTATLPSGVIACVCEFPRRSRPRERPRRTEGRRTVSHPARRRPAYRPRRRCPGRPDRARARGGRQARAPCGPLVQAGRRSRPAPGRNTLGRMPGRPRSRSGRHHRHRRPGDCVR
;
A
#
# COMPACT_ATOMS: atom_id res chain seq x y z
N MET A 1 13.17 10.80 -5.89
CA MET A 1 12.47 10.24 -7.07
C MET A 1 13.30 10.57 -8.31
N VAL A 2 13.42 9.69 -9.29
CA VAL A 2 14.21 9.92 -10.52
C VAL A 2 13.29 10.10 -11.71
N ARG A 3 13.57 11.11 -12.54
CA ARG A 3 12.86 11.39 -13.79
C ARG A 3 13.52 10.69 -14.96
N ARG A 4 12.77 10.49 -16.06
CA ARG A 4 13.28 9.84 -17.29
C ARG A 4 14.54 10.49 -17.87
N ASN A 5 14.70 11.80 -17.71
CA ASN A 5 15.88 12.54 -18.17
C ASN A 5 17.09 12.43 -17.21
N GLY A 6 17.03 11.56 -16.19
CA GLY A 6 18.09 11.36 -15.21
C GLY A 6 18.07 12.32 -14.02
N THR A 7 17.24 13.37 -14.04
CA THR A 7 17.12 14.30 -12.93
C THR A 7 16.59 13.60 -11.67
N THR A 8 17.33 13.69 -10.58
CA THR A 8 16.88 13.22 -9.26
C THR A 8 16.23 14.36 -8.49
N LEU A 9 14.96 14.19 -8.16
CA LEU A 9 14.20 15.08 -7.29
C LEU A 9 14.47 14.74 -5.82
N GLY A 10 14.73 15.78 -5.02
CA GLY A 10 14.84 15.68 -3.56
C GLY A 10 16.26 15.82 -3.00
N SER A 11 17.29 15.90 -3.85
CA SER A 11 18.68 16.10 -3.39
C SER A 11 18.97 17.54 -2.98
N ASN A 12 18.36 18.52 -3.66
CA ASN A 12 18.47 19.94 -3.33
C ASN A 12 17.08 20.58 -3.42
N VAL A 13 16.46 20.85 -2.27
CA VAL A 13 15.09 21.36 -2.21
C VAL A 13 14.97 22.55 -1.25
N THR A 14 14.08 23.47 -1.58
CA THR A 14 13.58 24.47 -0.64
C THR A 14 12.18 24.09 -0.17
N VAL A 15 11.90 24.27 1.11
CA VAL A 15 10.54 24.15 1.65
C VAL A 15 9.80 25.44 1.32
N THR A 16 8.75 25.32 0.51
CA THR A 16 7.89 26.45 0.11
C THR A 16 6.64 26.55 0.98
N GLN A 17 6.23 25.46 1.62
CA GLN A 17 5.12 25.45 2.55
C GLN A 17 5.26 24.31 3.56
N ASN A 18 4.89 24.58 4.80
CA ASN A 18 4.84 23.60 5.89
C ASN A 18 3.44 23.64 6.51
N GLN A 19 2.78 22.49 6.62
CA GLN A 19 1.43 22.37 7.16
C GLN A 19 1.33 21.11 8.02
N HIS A 20 0.52 21.17 9.09
CA HIS A 20 0.18 20.02 9.91
C HIS A 20 -1.24 20.12 10.43
N TRP A 21 -1.88 18.99 10.69
CA TRP A 21 -3.19 18.92 11.33
C TRP A 21 -3.49 17.51 11.84
N THR A 22 -4.48 17.42 12.73
CA THR A 22 -5.08 16.17 13.21
C THR A 22 -6.36 15.86 12.44
N THR A 23 -6.56 14.60 12.09
CA THR A 23 -7.84 14.10 11.58
C THR A 23 -8.33 12.99 12.51
N ASN A 24 -9.59 13.05 12.92
CA ASN A 24 -10.25 11.97 13.65
C ASN A 24 -11.68 11.84 13.12
N THR A 25 -11.89 10.88 12.23
CA THR A 25 -13.18 10.64 11.59
C THR A 25 -13.52 9.16 11.59
N THR A 26 -14.77 8.82 11.26
CA THR A 26 -15.20 7.44 11.10
C THR A 26 -15.96 7.26 9.80
N TRP A 27 -15.94 6.05 9.25
CA TRP A 27 -16.74 5.68 8.10
C TRP A 27 -17.23 4.23 8.22
N ASN A 28 -18.33 3.91 7.54
CA ASN A 28 -18.92 2.57 7.55
C ASN A 28 -18.73 1.92 6.17
N PRO A 29 -17.92 0.84 6.03
CA PRO A 29 -17.82 0.12 4.78
C PRO A 29 -19.13 -0.59 4.43
N VAL A 30 -19.33 -0.86 3.14
CA VAL A 30 -20.46 -1.69 2.66
C VAL A 30 -20.34 -3.12 3.20
N TYR A 31 -19.12 -3.65 3.29
CA TYR A 31 -18.78 -4.95 3.87
C TYR A 31 -17.34 -4.92 4.38
N GLY A 32 -17.00 -5.74 5.38
CA GLY A 32 -15.64 -5.84 5.90
C GLY A 32 -15.57 -6.51 7.27
N ARG A 33 -14.35 -6.65 7.80
CA ARG A 33 -14.11 -7.21 9.14
C ARG A 33 -14.69 -6.36 10.27
N ASN A 34 -14.87 -5.05 10.03
CA ASN A 34 -15.44 -4.10 10.98
C ASN A 34 -16.60 -3.36 10.31
N SER A 35 -17.69 -3.12 11.05
CA SER A 35 -18.85 -2.32 10.59
C SER A 35 -18.57 -0.82 10.59
N THR A 36 -17.61 -0.36 11.40
CA THR A 36 -17.15 1.03 11.48
C THR A 36 -15.63 1.06 11.52
N VAL A 37 -15.02 1.96 10.75
CA VAL A 37 -13.57 2.16 10.67
C VAL A 37 -13.24 3.58 11.11
N THR A 38 -12.32 3.70 12.06
CA THR A 38 -11.79 4.98 12.53
C THR A 38 -10.57 5.38 11.70
N ASP A 39 -10.58 6.60 11.19
CA ASP A 39 -9.45 7.25 10.52
C ASP A 39 -8.92 8.37 11.44
N HIS A 40 -7.95 8.01 12.28
CA HIS A 40 -7.33 8.89 13.27
C HIS A 40 -5.82 8.97 13.07
N TYR A 41 -5.34 10.15 12.62
CA TYR A 41 -3.92 10.40 12.36
C TYR A 41 -3.53 11.86 12.57
N GLN A 42 -2.22 12.06 12.73
CA GLN A 42 -1.57 13.36 12.55
C GLN A 42 -0.93 13.40 11.16
N GLU A 43 -1.21 14.45 10.37
CA GLU A 43 -0.56 14.66 9.07
C GLU A 43 0.44 15.81 9.15
N GLN A 44 1.61 15.57 8.57
CA GLN A 44 2.61 16.59 8.27
C GLN A 44 2.80 16.64 6.75
N ARG A 45 2.76 17.85 6.20
CA ARG A 45 2.90 18.09 4.77
C ARG A 45 3.95 19.17 4.52
N TRP A 46 4.88 18.86 3.62
CA TRP A 46 5.84 19.82 3.10
C TRP A 46 5.65 19.97 1.61
N ASN A 47 5.42 21.19 1.13
CA ASN A 47 5.57 21.52 -0.28
C ASN A 47 7.01 21.95 -0.51
N LEU A 48 7.64 21.32 -1.48
CA LEU A 48 9.04 21.43 -1.80
C LEU A 48 9.18 21.92 -3.25
N GLN A 49 10.23 22.69 -3.49
CA GLN A 49 10.69 22.99 -4.84
C GLN A 49 12.12 22.48 -4.99
N ASP A 50 12.33 21.63 -5.98
CA ASP A 50 13.67 21.22 -6.39
C ASP A 50 14.40 22.42 -7.01
N THR A 51 15.54 22.80 -6.45
CA THR A 51 16.23 24.04 -6.82
C THR A 51 16.88 23.97 -8.19
N VAL A 52 17.23 22.76 -8.65
CA VAL A 52 17.89 22.54 -9.94
C VAL A 52 16.86 22.47 -11.06
N SER A 53 15.79 21.71 -10.89
CA SER A 53 14.79 21.48 -11.93
C SER A 53 13.58 22.41 -11.87
N GLY A 54 13.43 23.15 -10.77
CA GLY A 54 12.25 23.98 -10.49
C GLY A 54 10.97 23.19 -10.20
N VAL A 55 11.02 21.85 -10.22
CA VAL A 55 9.85 20.98 -10.03
C VAL A 55 9.34 21.13 -8.61
N ARG A 56 8.04 21.39 -8.49
CA ARG A 56 7.33 21.46 -7.21
C ARG A 56 6.69 20.11 -6.89
N PHE A 57 6.86 19.64 -5.67
CA PHE A 57 6.26 18.41 -5.19
C PHE A 57 5.99 18.47 -3.69
N SER A 58 5.09 17.64 -3.18
CA SER A 58 4.73 17.55 -1.78
C SER A 58 5.16 16.21 -1.22
N VAL A 59 5.68 16.22 0.01
CA VAL A 59 5.87 15.03 0.84
C VAL A 59 4.81 15.08 1.93
N GLN A 60 3.98 14.03 2.01
CA GLN A 60 2.89 13.90 2.95
C GLN A 60 3.14 12.68 3.83
N ALA A 61 3.24 12.91 5.14
CA ALA A 61 3.40 11.86 6.14
C ALA A 61 2.18 11.85 7.06
N ARG A 62 1.56 10.68 7.26
CA ARG A 62 0.50 10.46 8.24
C ARG A 62 0.97 9.50 9.31
N ALA A 63 0.85 9.88 10.56
CA ALA A 63 1.16 9.04 11.72
C ALA A 63 -0.13 8.59 12.40
N TYR A 64 -0.33 7.28 12.45
CA TYR A 64 -1.39 6.58 13.16
C TYR A 64 -0.79 5.89 14.38
N ASN A 65 -1.62 5.49 15.35
CA ASN A 65 -1.17 4.69 16.49
C ASN A 65 -0.52 3.35 16.06
N ALA A 66 -0.92 2.80 14.91
CA ALA A 66 -0.46 1.51 14.40
C ALA A 66 0.63 1.60 13.32
N GLY A 67 1.05 2.81 12.92
CA GLY A 67 2.08 2.95 11.87
C GLY A 67 2.07 4.30 11.16
N VAL A 68 2.90 4.41 10.13
CA VAL A 68 3.07 5.62 9.34
C VAL A 68 2.80 5.37 7.86
N ALA A 69 2.24 6.36 7.17
CA ALA A 69 2.05 6.36 5.73
C ALA A 69 2.80 7.55 5.11
N LEU A 70 3.46 7.32 3.98
CA LEU A 70 4.21 8.33 3.24
C LEU A 70 3.72 8.39 1.80
N ARG A 71 3.56 9.60 1.25
CA ARG A 71 3.22 9.80 -0.17
C ARG A 71 3.91 11.03 -0.75
N TYR A 72 4.28 10.92 -2.02
CA TYR A 72 4.69 12.05 -2.85
C TYR A 72 3.53 12.53 -3.75
N VAL A 73 3.40 13.85 -3.91
CA VAL A 73 2.43 14.47 -4.81
C VAL A 73 3.14 15.49 -5.67
N LEU A 74 3.18 15.32 -7.00
CA LEU A 74 3.71 16.36 -7.89
C LEU A 74 2.74 17.55 -7.89
N LEU A 75 3.28 18.77 -7.74
CA LEU A 75 2.51 20.00 -7.66
C LEU A 75 2.65 20.77 -8.97
N GLY A 76 1.52 21.25 -9.51
CA GLY A 76 1.48 22.03 -10.75
C GLY A 76 0.92 21.25 -11.94
N ALA A 77 0.75 21.95 -13.06
CA ALA A 77 0.26 21.39 -14.32
C ALA A 77 1.40 20.79 -15.14
N GLY A 78 1.10 19.72 -15.89
CA GLY A 78 2.03 19.09 -16.83
C GLY A 78 2.19 17.58 -16.62
N THR A 79 3.10 16.98 -17.39
CA THR A 79 3.40 15.54 -17.33
C THR A 79 4.84 15.32 -16.86
N ALA A 80 5.03 14.47 -15.87
CA ALA A 80 6.36 13.96 -15.49
C ALA A 80 6.41 12.45 -15.72
N THR A 81 7.49 11.99 -16.35
CA THR A 81 7.79 10.54 -16.42
C THR A 81 8.80 10.20 -15.33
N ILE A 82 8.37 9.35 -14.40
CA ILE A 82 9.20 8.82 -13.32
C ILE A 82 9.85 7.53 -13.78
N SER A 83 11.17 7.46 -13.67
CA SER A 83 11.99 6.30 -14.05
C SER A 83 12.42 5.46 -12.86
N ASP A 84 12.53 6.07 -11.67
CA ASP A 84 12.78 5.33 -10.43
C ASP A 84 12.19 6.06 -9.21
N GLU A 85 11.91 5.30 -8.17
CA GLU A 85 11.62 5.84 -6.84
C GLU A 85 12.78 5.49 -5.90
N LEU A 86 13.12 6.41 -4.99
CA LEU A 86 14.30 6.28 -4.12
C LEU A 86 13.90 6.10 -2.65
N THR A 87 12.61 5.86 -2.40
CA THR A 87 12.08 5.60 -1.07
C THR A 87 12.79 4.40 -0.49
N THR A 88 13.23 4.54 0.75
CA THR A 88 14.15 3.62 1.38
C THR A 88 13.70 3.31 2.80
N PHE A 89 13.67 2.03 3.14
CA PHE A 89 13.38 1.52 4.48
C PHE A 89 14.65 0.90 5.03
N THR A 90 15.14 1.46 6.14
CA THR A 90 16.34 0.98 6.84
C THR A 90 15.92 0.24 8.10
N PHE A 91 16.28 -1.04 8.17
CA PHE A 91 15.96 -1.90 9.31
C PHE A 91 17.13 -1.97 10.30
N PRO A 92 16.86 -2.13 11.60
CA PRO A 92 17.89 -2.46 12.59
C PRO A 92 18.62 -3.76 12.26
N ASP A 93 19.85 -3.92 12.76
CA ASP A 93 20.60 -5.17 12.65
C ASP A 93 19.83 -6.32 13.29
N LYS A 94 19.98 -7.54 12.76
CA LYS A 94 19.27 -8.76 13.21
C LYS A 94 17.75 -8.74 12.94
N THR A 95 17.25 -7.80 12.13
CA THR A 95 15.89 -7.88 11.59
C THR A 95 15.76 -9.08 10.64
N LEU A 96 14.66 -9.82 10.76
CA LEU A 96 14.25 -10.81 9.78
C LEU A 96 13.08 -10.27 8.97
N VAL A 97 13.19 -10.28 7.65
CA VAL A 97 12.07 -10.03 6.74
C VAL A 97 11.55 -11.34 6.20
N TYR A 98 10.23 -11.45 6.07
CA TYR A 98 9.57 -12.59 5.46
C TYR A 98 9.40 -12.29 3.98
N SER A 99 10.35 -12.74 3.19
CA SER A 99 10.43 -12.43 1.76
C SER A 99 9.74 -13.51 0.94
N ALA A 100 8.90 -13.09 0.00
CA ALA A 100 8.30 -13.96 -1.00
C ALA A 100 8.30 -13.28 -2.38
N ARG A 101 8.20 -14.09 -3.44
CA ARG A 101 8.06 -13.63 -4.82
C ARG A 101 6.89 -14.36 -5.46
N TYR A 102 5.91 -13.60 -5.95
CA TYR A 102 4.70 -14.17 -6.57
C TYR A 102 4.01 -15.19 -5.65
N GLU A 103 3.84 -16.43 -6.08
CA GLU A 103 3.20 -17.52 -5.34
C GLU A 103 4.18 -18.36 -4.49
N ALA A 104 5.44 -17.94 -4.35
CA ALA A 104 6.43 -18.66 -3.55
C ALA A 104 6.17 -18.54 -2.05
N ASP A 105 6.69 -19.52 -1.29
CA ASP A 105 6.68 -19.50 0.17
C ASP A 105 7.42 -18.28 0.75
N TYR A 106 6.96 -17.85 1.92
CA TYR A 106 7.61 -16.81 2.69
C TYR A 106 8.84 -17.36 3.40
N ILE A 107 10.01 -16.82 3.08
CA ILE A 107 11.29 -17.24 3.68
C ILE A 107 11.78 -16.13 4.62
N PRO A 108 12.02 -16.42 5.91
CA PRO A 108 12.64 -15.48 6.83
C PRO A 108 14.13 -15.33 6.52
N LEU A 109 14.58 -14.11 6.27
CA LEU A 109 15.98 -13.80 5.97
C LEU A 109 16.35 -12.39 6.39
N ALA A 110 17.64 -12.08 6.52
CA ALA A 110 18.08 -10.71 6.71
C ALA A 110 17.77 -9.86 5.46
N PRO A 111 17.40 -8.57 5.57
CA PRO A 111 17.13 -7.71 4.41
C PRO A 111 18.25 -7.71 3.36
N GLY A 112 19.50 -7.74 3.81
CA GLY A 112 20.70 -7.83 2.98
C GLY A 112 20.93 -9.19 2.30
N SER A 113 20.08 -10.18 2.55
CA SER A 113 20.17 -11.54 2.01
C SER A 113 19.03 -11.89 1.05
N ILE A 114 18.20 -10.92 0.66
CA ILE A 114 17.16 -11.15 -0.37
C ILE A 114 17.85 -11.67 -1.65
N PRO A 115 17.48 -12.87 -2.15
CA PRO A 115 18.17 -13.50 -3.26
C PRO A 115 17.82 -12.82 -4.58
N VAL A 116 18.79 -12.81 -5.50
CA VAL A 116 18.52 -12.44 -6.89
C VAL A 116 17.66 -13.53 -7.51
N THR A 117 16.46 -13.15 -7.95
CA THR A 117 15.52 -14.07 -8.61
C THR A 117 14.90 -13.41 -9.84
N GLY A 118 14.35 -14.23 -10.72
CA GLY A 118 13.69 -13.82 -11.96
C GLY A 118 14.14 -14.65 -13.16
N THR A 119 13.49 -14.43 -14.29
CA THR A 119 13.79 -15.00 -15.61
C THR A 119 13.73 -13.89 -16.66
N SER A 120 14.00 -14.19 -17.94
CA SER A 120 13.82 -13.24 -19.04
C SER A 120 12.39 -12.70 -19.17
N GLY A 121 11.38 -13.42 -18.66
CA GLY A 121 9.97 -13.03 -18.66
C GLY A 121 9.51 -12.24 -17.42
N THR A 122 10.37 -12.10 -16.40
CA THR A 122 10.01 -11.47 -15.12
C THR A 122 11.05 -10.44 -14.69
N ASP A 123 10.71 -9.61 -13.71
CA ASP A 123 11.66 -8.67 -13.12
C ASP A 123 12.84 -9.45 -12.50
N ASN A 124 14.07 -9.17 -12.97
CA ASN A 124 15.30 -9.78 -12.46
C ASN A 124 15.93 -8.89 -11.39
N GLY A 125 16.33 -9.48 -10.27
CA GLY A 125 17.03 -8.77 -9.20
C GLY A 125 16.71 -9.29 -7.80
N PRO A 126 17.37 -8.73 -6.77
CA PRO A 126 17.11 -9.05 -5.37
C PRO A 126 15.85 -8.33 -4.88
N LEU A 127 14.71 -8.65 -5.50
CA LEU A 127 13.40 -8.06 -5.21
C LEU A 127 12.59 -8.99 -4.32
N THR A 128 11.67 -8.40 -3.56
CA THR A 128 10.62 -9.07 -2.80
C THR A 128 9.28 -8.37 -3.07
N ASP A 129 8.18 -9.05 -2.83
CA ASP A 129 6.83 -8.51 -3.02
C ASP A 129 6.28 -7.90 -1.72
N LEU A 130 5.39 -6.90 -1.85
CA LEU A 130 4.60 -6.38 -0.74
C LEU A 130 3.35 -7.24 -0.51
N PRO A 131 2.84 -7.39 0.73
CA PRO A 131 3.35 -6.78 1.97
C PRO A 131 4.65 -7.43 2.48
N LEU A 132 5.61 -6.61 2.92
CA LEU A 132 6.89 -7.07 3.47
C LEU A 132 6.85 -7.01 5.00
N THR A 133 6.57 -8.14 5.63
CA THR A 133 6.57 -8.28 7.08
C THR A 133 7.99 -8.43 7.61
N ALA A 134 8.28 -7.83 8.76
CA ALA A 134 9.58 -7.87 9.42
C ALA A 134 9.43 -8.09 10.92
N THR A 135 10.27 -8.94 11.50
CA THR A 135 10.45 -9.06 12.95
C THR A 135 11.72 -8.32 13.33
N LEU A 136 11.57 -7.30 14.16
CA LEU A 136 12.67 -6.48 14.67
C LEU A 136 13.33 -7.16 15.87
N PRO A 137 14.57 -6.79 16.23
CA PRO A 137 15.29 -7.36 17.37
C PRO A 137 14.57 -7.19 18.73
N SER A 138 13.73 -6.16 18.84
CA SER A 138 12.91 -5.89 20.02
C SER A 138 11.73 -6.85 20.16
N GLY A 139 11.45 -7.70 19.16
CA GLY A 139 10.23 -8.50 19.08
C GLY A 139 9.04 -7.77 18.46
N VAL A 140 9.18 -6.48 18.14
CA VAL A 140 8.15 -5.72 17.40
C VAL A 140 8.05 -6.25 15.97
N ILE A 141 6.81 -6.36 15.48
CA ILE A 141 6.53 -6.70 14.08
C ILE A 141 6.24 -5.41 13.32
N ALA A 142 6.92 -5.21 12.19
CA ALA A 142 6.65 -4.16 11.24
C ALA A 142 6.15 -4.76 9.91
N CYS A 143 5.44 -3.96 9.13
CA CYS A 143 5.01 -4.35 7.80
C CYS A 143 5.12 -3.15 6.86
N VAL A 144 5.83 -3.31 5.75
CA VAL A 144 5.85 -2.32 4.67
C VAL A 144 4.78 -2.72 3.66
N CYS A 145 3.94 -1.76 3.27
CA CYS A 145 2.83 -1.93 2.34
C CYS A 145 2.72 -0.70 1.44
N GLU A 146 1.98 -0.84 0.34
CA GLU A 146 1.61 0.28 -0.52
C GLU A 146 0.10 0.54 -0.50
N PHE A 147 -0.30 1.81 -0.42
CA PHE A 147 -1.70 2.20 -0.57
C PHE A 147 -1.84 3.71 -0.88
N PRO A 148 -2.88 4.14 -1.64
CA PRO A 148 -3.65 3.36 -2.60
C PRO A 148 -2.86 3.20 -3.90
N ARG A 149 -2.96 2.04 -4.55
CA ARG A 149 -2.30 1.82 -5.84
C ARG A 149 -3.23 2.19 -6.99
N ARG A 150 -3.20 3.47 -7.39
CA ARG A 150 -3.98 4.01 -8.51
C ARG A 150 -3.05 4.69 -9.51
N SER A 151 -3.16 4.32 -10.78
CA SER A 151 -2.41 4.93 -11.90
C SER A 151 -0.89 4.98 -11.71
N ARG A 152 -0.32 3.98 -11.01
CA ARG A 152 1.12 3.87 -10.73
C ARG A 152 1.63 2.41 -10.82
N PRO A 153 2.91 2.19 -11.17
CA PRO A 153 3.50 0.85 -11.26
C PRO A 153 3.43 0.05 -9.95
N ARG A 154 3.77 -1.25 -10.02
CA ARG A 154 3.80 -2.10 -8.81
C ARG A 154 5.03 -1.75 -8.03
N GLU A 155 4.81 -1.66 -6.74
CA GLU A 155 5.85 -1.46 -5.78
C GLU A 155 6.52 -2.81 -5.44
N ARG A 156 7.85 -2.90 -5.62
CA ARG A 156 8.63 -4.11 -5.28
C ARG A 156 9.93 -3.77 -4.56
N PRO A 157 9.98 -3.86 -3.22
CA PRO A 157 11.18 -3.56 -2.47
C PRO A 157 12.39 -4.38 -2.98
N ARG A 158 13.52 -3.70 -3.19
CA ARG A 158 14.80 -4.29 -3.61
C ARG A 158 15.82 -4.11 -2.51
N ARG A 159 16.61 -5.14 -2.23
CA ARG A 159 17.83 -4.97 -1.44
C ARG A 159 18.71 -3.90 -2.09
N THR A 160 19.26 -2.98 -1.30
CA THR A 160 20.34 -2.08 -1.74
C THR A 160 21.68 -2.51 -1.16
N GLU A 161 22.74 -1.93 -1.71
CA GLU A 161 24.09 -2.07 -1.14
C GLU A 161 24.10 -1.46 0.27
N GLY A 162 24.68 -2.18 1.24
CA GLY A 162 24.44 -1.98 2.67
C GLY A 162 23.38 -2.94 3.21
N ARG A 163 23.75 -3.83 4.13
CA ARG A 163 22.98 -5.03 4.58
C ARG A 163 21.57 -4.78 5.17
N ARG A 164 21.11 -3.54 5.27
CA ARG A 164 20.00 -3.13 6.15
C ARG A 164 18.85 -2.47 5.43
N THR A 165 19.00 -2.28 4.13
CA THR A 165 18.23 -1.28 3.41
C THR A 165 17.48 -1.92 2.26
N VAL A 166 16.18 -1.60 2.19
CA VAL A 166 15.33 -2.01 1.08
C VAL A 166 14.79 -0.75 0.42
N SER A 167 15.05 -0.57 -0.86
CA SER A 167 14.61 0.58 -1.64
C SER A 167 13.53 0.20 -2.64
N HIS A 168 12.90 1.21 -3.20
CA HIS A 168 11.65 1.02 -3.90
C HIS A 168 11.69 1.36 -5.39
N PRO A 169 11.91 0.40 -6.31
CA PRO A 169 12.04 0.68 -7.73
C PRO A 169 10.72 0.90 -8.46
N ALA A 170 10.72 1.86 -9.39
CA ALA A 170 9.65 2.06 -10.36
C ALA A 170 10.08 1.57 -11.75
N ARG A 171 10.07 0.25 -12.03
CA ARG A 171 10.37 -0.25 -13.39
C ARG A 171 9.12 -0.39 -14.26
N ARG A 172 9.22 0.10 -15.49
CA ARG A 172 8.32 -0.25 -16.60
C ARG A 172 8.75 -1.59 -17.19
N ARG A 173 7.79 -2.46 -17.52
CA ARG A 173 8.04 -3.52 -18.53
C ARG A 173 8.39 -2.82 -19.86
N PRO A 174 9.36 -3.34 -20.66
CA PRO A 174 9.42 -2.95 -22.05
C PRO A 174 8.04 -3.25 -22.67
N ALA A 175 7.53 -2.30 -23.47
CA ALA A 175 6.28 -2.52 -24.19
C ALA A 175 6.38 -3.85 -24.92
N TYR A 176 5.33 -4.68 -24.83
CA TYR A 176 5.20 -5.86 -25.67
C TYR A 176 5.33 -5.38 -27.12
N ARG A 177 6.49 -5.65 -27.75
CA ARG A 177 6.60 -5.58 -29.20
C ARG A 177 6.03 -6.91 -29.69
N PRO A 178 4.85 -6.92 -30.35
CA PRO A 178 4.45 -8.11 -31.08
C PRO A 178 5.63 -8.50 -31.97
N ARG A 179 6.01 -9.78 -31.92
CA ARG A 179 7.04 -10.31 -32.82
C ARG A 179 6.62 -9.91 -34.22
N ARG A 180 7.49 -9.21 -34.96
CA ARG A 180 7.28 -8.98 -36.39
C ARG A 180 7.02 -10.36 -37.00
N ARG A 181 5.89 -10.52 -37.70
CA ARG A 181 5.64 -11.70 -38.54
C ARG A 181 6.90 -11.89 -39.39
N CYS A 182 7.52 -13.08 -39.31
CA CYS A 182 8.60 -13.41 -40.24
C CYS A 182 8.05 -13.27 -41.67
N PRO A 183 8.68 -12.50 -42.55
CA PRO A 183 8.30 -12.53 -43.96
C PRO A 183 8.70 -13.90 -44.52
N GLY A 184 7.74 -14.66 -45.04
CA GLY A 184 8.04 -15.90 -45.79
C GLY A 184 7.32 -17.18 -45.40
N ARG A 185 6.21 -17.16 -44.63
CA ARG A 185 5.38 -18.37 -44.46
C ARG A 185 4.04 -18.18 -45.19
N PRO A 186 3.77 -18.90 -46.31
CA PRO A 186 2.47 -18.81 -46.97
C PRO A 186 1.37 -19.42 -46.08
N ASP A 187 0.26 -18.68 -45.96
CA ASP A 187 -0.92 -19.08 -45.18
C ASP A 187 -1.60 -20.29 -45.84
N ARG A 188 -1.67 -21.42 -45.12
CA ARG A 188 -2.59 -22.51 -45.48
C ARG A 188 -4.00 -22.09 -45.10
N ALA A 189 -4.73 -21.53 -46.06
CA ALA A 189 -6.17 -21.33 -45.94
C ALA A 189 -6.87 -22.69 -45.81
N ARG A 190 -7.49 -22.95 -44.65
CA ARG A 190 -8.51 -23.99 -44.50
C ARG A 190 -9.83 -23.30 -44.23
N ALA A 191 -10.66 -23.26 -45.26
CA ALA A 191 -12.04 -22.80 -45.21
C ALA A 191 -12.86 -23.67 -44.24
N ARG A 192 -13.55 -23.05 -43.28
CA ARG A 192 -14.84 -23.53 -42.78
C ARG A 192 -15.72 -22.33 -42.45
N GLY A 193 -16.86 -22.28 -43.13
CA GLY A 193 -17.87 -21.25 -42.98
C GLY A 193 -18.58 -21.31 -41.62
N GLY A 194 -19.11 -20.16 -41.23
CA GLY A 194 -19.94 -19.99 -40.04
C GLY A 194 -20.54 -18.59 -40.05
N ARG A 195 -21.86 -18.53 -40.09
CA ARG A 195 -22.73 -17.39 -40.43
C ARG A 195 -22.49 -16.13 -39.57
N GLN A 196 -22.59 -14.97 -40.22
CA GLN A 196 -22.76 -13.67 -39.59
C GLN A 196 -24.18 -13.54 -39.04
N ALA A 197 -24.31 -13.06 -37.80
CA ALA A 197 -25.50 -12.37 -37.32
C ALA A 197 -25.06 -11.02 -36.74
N ARG A 198 -25.47 -9.94 -37.42
CA ARG A 198 -25.43 -8.58 -36.90
C ARG A 198 -26.70 -8.34 -36.08
N ALA A 199 -26.56 -7.67 -34.94
CA ALA A 199 -27.64 -6.89 -34.35
C ALA A 199 -27.05 -5.61 -33.72
N PRO A 200 -27.56 -4.40 -34.05
CA PRO A 200 -27.25 -3.15 -33.36
C PRO A 200 -28.28 -2.87 -32.25
N CYS A 201 -27.94 -1.98 -31.29
CA CYS A 201 -28.83 -0.93 -30.72
C CYS A 201 -28.39 -0.46 -29.32
N GLY A 202 -28.12 0.84 -29.20
CA GLY A 202 -28.80 1.73 -28.24
C GLY A 202 -28.34 1.80 -26.77
N PRO A 203 -28.32 3.00 -26.15
CA PRO A 203 -27.88 3.22 -24.77
C PRO A 203 -28.98 2.94 -23.73
N LEU A 204 -28.58 2.49 -22.54
CA LEU A 204 -29.48 2.23 -21.41
C LEU A 204 -29.84 3.53 -20.66
N VAL A 205 -31.15 3.76 -20.51
CA VAL A 205 -31.79 4.90 -19.84
C VAL A 205 -31.78 4.75 -18.31
N GLN A 206 -31.78 5.90 -17.62
CA GLN A 206 -31.99 6.14 -16.19
C GLN A 206 -33.20 5.41 -15.58
N ALA A 207 -32.99 4.84 -14.39
CA ALA A 207 -34.01 4.68 -13.35
C ALA A 207 -33.44 5.35 -12.09
N GLY A 208 -34.10 6.24 -11.36
CA GLY A 208 -35.52 6.32 -11.01
C GLY A 208 -35.56 6.42 -9.49
N ARG A 209 -35.56 7.65 -8.95
CA ARG A 209 -35.61 7.94 -7.52
C ARG A 209 -36.84 7.28 -6.90
N ARG A 210 -36.68 6.57 -5.77
CA ARG A 210 -37.78 6.27 -4.83
C ARG A 210 -37.43 6.85 -3.46
N SER A 211 -38.27 7.78 -3.05
CA SER A 211 -38.32 8.49 -1.78
C SER A 211 -38.59 7.51 -0.63
N ARG A 212 -37.81 7.61 0.46
CA ARG A 212 -38.11 6.95 1.74
C ARG A 212 -38.96 7.89 2.62
N PRO A 213 -40.03 7.43 3.27
CA PRO A 213 -40.70 8.23 4.30
C PRO A 213 -39.94 8.20 5.64
N ALA A 214 -40.06 9.29 6.39
CA ALA A 214 -39.41 9.57 7.67
C ALA A 214 -39.99 8.73 8.83
N PRO A 215 -39.23 8.50 9.92
CA PRO A 215 -39.67 7.69 11.06
C PRO A 215 -40.64 8.43 11.98
N GLY A 216 -41.71 7.73 12.38
CA GLY A 216 -42.69 8.18 13.35
C GLY A 216 -42.16 8.20 14.79
N ARG A 217 -42.59 9.22 15.54
CA ARG A 217 -42.44 9.36 17.00
C ARG A 217 -43.08 8.19 17.72
N ASN A 218 -42.40 7.63 18.73
CA ASN A 218 -43.07 6.93 19.81
C ASN A 218 -42.59 7.44 21.17
N THR A 219 -43.57 7.71 22.01
CA THR A 219 -43.54 8.33 23.32
C THR A 219 -43.08 7.40 24.44
N LEU A 220 -42.63 8.02 25.53
CA LEU A 220 -42.17 7.44 26.79
C LEU A 220 -43.12 6.38 27.41
N GLY A 221 -42.51 5.32 27.94
CA GLY A 221 -43.04 4.48 29.02
C GLY A 221 -41.95 4.26 30.08
N ARG A 222 -42.29 4.49 31.35
CA ARG A 222 -41.39 4.62 32.52
C ARG A 222 -41.40 3.34 33.39
N MET A 223 -40.21 3.01 33.95
CA MET A 223 -39.92 2.36 35.26
C MET A 223 -40.13 0.83 35.46
N PRO A 224 -39.48 0.17 36.47
CA PRO A 224 -38.52 0.66 37.50
C PRO A 224 -37.19 -0.13 37.64
N GLY A 225 -36.25 0.41 38.44
CA GLY A 225 -34.94 -0.18 38.82
C GLY A 225 -35.02 -1.30 39.87
N ARG A 226 -34.01 -2.16 40.07
CA ARG A 226 -32.75 -2.07 40.89
C ARG A 226 -32.25 -3.54 41.10
N PRO A 227 -31.11 -3.87 41.75
CA PRO A 227 -30.00 -3.05 42.25
C PRO A 227 -28.58 -3.55 41.85
N ARG A 228 -27.59 -2.74 42.24
CA ARG A 228 -26.15 -3.05 42.32
C ARG A 228 -25.86 -4.03 43.46
N SER A 229 -24.89 -4.92 43.29
CA SER A 229 -24.17 -5.59 44.39
C SER A 229 -22.69 -5.21 44.38
N ARG A 230 -22.18 -4.81 45.54
CA ARG A 230 -20.80 -4.45 45.84
C ARG A 230 -20.36 -5.33 47.02
N SER A 231 -19.30 -6.12 46.87
CA SER A 231 -18.39 -6.65 47.91
C SER A 231 -17.38 -7.54 47.18
N GLY A 232 -16.06 -7.42 47.24
CA GLY A 232 -15.22 -6.97 48.34
C GLY A 232 -14.80 -8.17 49.19
N ARG A 233 -13.64 -8.80 48.88
CA ARG A 233 -12.65 -9.26 49.87
C ARG A 233 -11.39 -9.85 49.23
N HIS A 234 -10.28 -9.45 49.83
CA HIS A 234 -8.92 -9.94 49.66
C HIS A 234 -8.75 -11.41 50.06
N HIS A 235 -7.81 -12.10 49.41
CA HIS A 235 -6.83 -12.93 50.12
C HIS A 235 -5.51 -12.99 49.35
N ARG A 236 -4.42 -12.67 50.07
CA ARG A 236 -3.02 -12.85 49.67
C ARG A 236 -2.49 -14.21 50.17
N HIS A 237 -1.39 -14.65 49.55
CA HIS A 237 -0.38 -15.62 50.01
C HIS A 237 -0.81 -17.10 49.98
N ARG A 238 -0.03 -18.10 49.52
CA ARG A 238 1.43 -18.31 49.46
C ARG A 238 1.83 -19.23 48.26
N ARG A 239 3.00 -19.00 47.65
CA ARG A 239 3.90 -20.09 47.14
C ARG A 239 4.93 -20.38 48.26
N PRO A 240 5.44 -21.60 48.42
CA PRO A 240 6.71 -21.96 47.76
C PRO A 240 6.85 -23.45 47.38
N GLY A 241 7.82 -23.77 46.52
CA GLY A 241 8.37 -25.12 46.43
C GLY A 241 8.85 -25.54 45.04
N ASP A 242 10.00 -25.03 44.62
CA ASP A 242 10.90 -25.74 43.70
C ASP A 242 11.54 -26.91 44.47
N CYS A 243 11.59 -28.10 43.87
CA CYS A 243 12.64 -29.11 44.09
C CYS A 243 12.59 -30.21 43.01
N VAL A 244 13.51 -30.09 42.07
CA VAL A 244 14.35 -31.12 41.41
C VAL A 244 13.89 -32.57 41.46
N ARG A 245 13.63 -33.14 40.27
CA ARG A 245 14.34 -34.32 39.74
C ARG A 245 14.30 -34.33 38.21
#